data_AF-A0A9E6D6U6-F1
#
_entry.id   AF-A0A9E6D6U6-F1
#
_cell.length_a   1.000
_cell.length_b   1.000
_cell.length_c   1.000
_cell.angle_alpha   90.00
_cell.angle_beta   90.00
_cell.angle_gamma   90.00
#
_symmetry.space_group_name_H-M   'P 1'
#
loop_
_entity.id
_entity.type
_entity.pdbx_description
1 polymer ?
#
loop_
_entity_poly.entity_id
_entity_poly.type
_entity_poly.pdbx_seq_one_letter_code
_entity_poly.pdbx_strand_id
1 'polypeptide(L)'
;MKKIFVVLTVLTTLFSCQDNTTFYQSVFQGIKDGNELWKASSYQVSIDENGALTFFGTSNQRELKITIPYVSVGKFRLKHTDAGFATFEAFGSSYSTKNPPASGVQYLYGELDLEAIDYVSKTFTGTFKFNAYNADGTAAVNFIEGKIFKLPLSSGTLSSDSYNCSDAETETANALATFEATDLTDSDAYESDCASYVTALQNQIDYCGSDGITEIIEGLNGCAFPCNYAEDNVVNAKSAYDNATIGNYIQACTNYIAFLNQQIEYCGDEDGAIQAIRDALNCADEDGDGVANTFEDINGDSDFDNDDTDGDLNADYLDTDDDNDGVMTADELMFDADGNPTDTDGDGIYNYLDTDDDGDGIPTSAEDVDGDGDLTNDDTDGDGTPNYLDNDDDGDGVHTSFEDLNNDDDFTNDDTDADMTPNYLDSDDDEDGTPTLDENADPNGDGNPDDAVDTDNDGTPDYLDA
;
A
#
# COMPACT_ATOMS: atom_id res chain seq x y z
N MET A 1 56.92 -56.96 -39.31
CA MET A 1 57.96 -56.26 -40.11
C MET A 1 57.38 -54.96 -40.66
N LYS A 2 57.95 -53.82 -40.23
CA LYS A 2 58.35 -52.67 -41.08
C LYS A 2 57.24 -52.01 -41.95
N LYS A 3 56.94 -50.71 -41.92
CA LYS A 3 57.67 -49.51 -41.49
C LYS A 3 56.68 -48.34 -41.42
N ILE A 4 56.98 -47.44 -40.49
CA ILE A 4 56.49 -46.06 -40.37
C ILE A 4 56.81 -45.26 -41.64
N PHE A 5 55.88 -44.43 -42.12
CA PHE A 5 56.21 -43.18 -42.79
C PHE A 5 55.19 -42.11 -42.40
N VAL A 6 55.69 -41.12 -41.66
CA VAL A 6 55.03 -39.86 -41.31
C VAL A 6 55.17 -38.91 -42.50
N VAL A 7 54.09 -38.30 -42.95
CA VAL A 7 54.13 -37.08 -43.78
C VAL A 7 53.14 -36.08 -43.19
N LEU A 8 53.72 -35.10 -42.50
CA LEU A 8 53.11 -33.87 -42.04
C LEU A 8 53.06 -32.90 -43.23
N THR A 9 51.86 -32.46 -43.62
CA THR A 9 51.72 -31.27 -44.49
C THR A 9 50.52 -30.47 -44.00
N VAL A 10 50.84 -29.31 -43.43
CA VAL A 10 49.93 -28.23 -43.04
C VAL A 10 49.74 -27.34 -44.28
N LEU A 11 48.50 -26.88 -44.54
CA LEU A 11 48.11 -25.47 -44.72
C LEU A 11 46.97 -25.25 -45.77
N THR A 12 45.93 -24.58 -45.27
CA THR A 12 45.01 -23.61 -45.92
C THR A 12 43.82 -24.04 -46.80
N THR A 13 42.64 -23.86 -46.18
CA THR A 13 41.44 -23.12 -46.64
C THR A 13 40.65 -23.61 -47.85
N LEU A 14 39.45 -24.13 -47.58
CA LEU A 14 38.18 -23.65 -48.16
C LEU A 14 37.05 -23.85 -47.12
N PHE A 15 36.67 -22.76 -46.43
CA PHE A 15 35.36 -22.60 -45.80
C PHE A 15 34.43 -21.99 -46.86
N SER A 16 33.39 -22.71 -47.27
CA SER A 16 32.20 -22.22 -47.99
C SER A 16 31.16 -23.35 -48.00
N CYS A 17 29.88 -23.24 -47.66
CA CYS A 17 28.94 -22.16 -47.34
C CYS A 17 28.18 -22.61 -46.07
N GLN A 18 27.85 -21.73 -45.11
CA GLN A 18 26.59 -20.96 -45.08
C GLN A 18 25.35 -21.79 -45.43
N ASP A 19 24.58 -22.15 -44.41
CA ASP A 19 23.13 -21.92 -44.40
C ASP A 19 22.78 -21.37 -43.01
N ASN A 20 22.83 -20.04 -42.92
CA ASN A 20 22.34 -19.28 -41.79
C ASN A 20 20.91 -18.86 -42.15
N THR A 21 19.94 -19.73 -41.89
CA THR A 21 18.52 -19.39 -41.98
C THR A 21 18.02 -18.99 -40.58
N THR A 22 18.43 -17.83 -40.10
CA THR A 22 17.72 -17.16 -38.99
C THR A 22 16.39 -16.65 -39.54
N PHE A 23 15.36 -17.48 -39.40
CA PHE A 23 13.99 -17.14 -39.77
C PHE A 23 13.48 -15.97 -38.91
N TYR A 24 12.90 -14.97 -39.59
CA TYR A 24 12.21 -13.80 -39.07
C TYR A 24 10.95 -14.18 -38.25
N GLN A 25 11.11 -14.79 -37.08
CA GLN A 25 9.97 -15.18 -36.24
C GLN A 25 9.62 -14.05 -35.28
N SER A 26 8.32 -13.77 -35.18
CA SER A 26 7.77 -12.88 -34.16
C SER A 26 8.06 -13.44 -32.77
N VAL A 27 8.40 -12.58 -31.81
CA VAL A 27 8.79 -12.99 -30.45
C VAL A 27 8.02 -12.18 -29.43
N PHE A 28 7.48 -12.87 -28.43
CA PHE A 28 7.03 -12.28 -27.18
C PHE A 28 7.64 -13.09 -26.02
N GLN A 29 8.59 -12.50 -25.29
CA GLN A 29 9.33 -13.19 -24.24
C GLN A 29 9.85 -12.20 -23.19
N GLY A 30 10.26 -12.70 -22.03
CA GLY A 30 10.98 -11.94 -21.01
C GLY A 30 11.62 -12.87 -19.98
N ILE A 31 12.53 -12.34 -19.17
CA ILE A 31 13.15 -13.08 -18.08
C ILE A 31 12.33 -12.81 -16.81
N LYS A 32 11.60 -13.82 -16.35
CA LYS A 32 10.87 -13.81 -15.09
C LYS A 32 11.82 -14.11 -13.92
N ASP A 33 11.67 -13.35 -12.84
CA ASP A 33 12.39 -13.46 -11.57
C ASP A 33 13.92 -13.53 -11.72
N GLY A 34 14.44 -12.86 -12.75
CA GLY A 34 15.86 -12.77 -13.06
C GLY A 34 16.52 -14.05 -13.60
N ASN A 35 15.81 -15.17 -13.70
CA ASN A 35 16.42 -16.45 -14.09
C ASN A 35 15.57 -17.36 -14.98
N GLU A 36 14.27 -17.10 -15.13
CA GLU A 36 13.35 -17.94 -15.88
C GLU A 36 12.99 -17.30 -17.22
N LEU A 37 13.38 -17.90 -18.35
CA LEU A 37 12.91 -17.43 -19.65
C LEU A 37 11.43 -17.81 -19.84
N TRP A 38 10.56 -16.82 -19.77
CA TRP A 38 9.18 -16.96 -20.24
C TRP A 38 9.11 -16.58 -21.72
N LYS A 39 8.57 -17.48 -22.54
CA LYS A 39 8.37 -17.25 -23.98
C LYS A 39 6.97 -17.70 -24.38
N ALA A 40 6.23 -16.80 -25.01
CA ALA A 40 4.89 -17.08 -25.50
C ALA A 40 4.91 -18.20 -26.56
N SER A 41 4.07 -19.20 -26.36
CA SER A 41 3.77 -20.25 -27.34
C SER A 41 2.70 -19.79 -28.34
N SER A 42 1.81 -18.90 -27.90
CA SER A 42 0.89 -18.15 -28.76
C SER A 42 0.75 -16.72 -28.25
N TYR A 43 0.45 -15.80 -29.17
CA TYR A 43 0.29 -14.39 -28.86
C TYR A 43 -0.86 -13.78 -29.68
N GLN A 44 -1.45 -12.73 -29.13
CA GLN A 44 -2.48 -11.91 -29.77
C GLN A 44 -2.15 -10.45 -29.49
N VAL A 45 -2.24 -9.60 -30.51
CA VAL A 45 -2.18 -8.15 -30.33
C VAL A 45 -3.50 -7.54 -30.76
N SER A 46 -4.10 -6.71 -29.92
CA SER A 46 -5.40 -6.10 -30.20
C SER A 46 -5.43 -4.62 -29.90
N ILE A 47 -6.17 -3.86 -30.71
CA ILE A 47 -6.53 -2.47 -30.43
C ILE A 47 -8.04 -2.45 -30.16
N ASP A 48 -8.46 -1.87 -29.04
CA ASP A 48 -9.87 -1.76 -28.67
C ASP A 48 -10.55 -0.52 -29.30
N GLU A 49 -11.84 -0.30 -28.99
CA GLU A 49 -12.62 0.84 -29.53
C GLU A 49 -12.14 2.20 -29.00
N ASN A 50 -11.43 2.22 -27.87
CA ASN A 50 -10.86 3.42 -27.26
C ASN A 50 -9.43 3.69 -27.74
N GLY A 51 -8.86 2.79 -28.55
CA GLY A 51 -7.49 2.90 -29.08
C GLY A 51 -6.42 2.25 -28.21
N ALA A 52 -6.77 1.59 -27.11
CA ALA A 52 -5.81 0.93 -26.24
C ALA A 52 -5.20 -0.30 -26.91
N LEU A 53 -3.86 -0.41 -26.86
CA LEU A 53 -3.10 -1.50 -27.45
C LEU A 53 -2.81 -2.55 -26.37
N THR A 54 -3.23 -3.79 -26.62
CA THR A 54 -2.98 -4.93 -25.74
C THR A 54 -2.09 -5.96 -26.42
N PHE A 55 -1.01 -6.33 -25.75
CA PHE A 55 -0.19 -7.49 -26.04
C PHE A 55 -0.59 -8.62 -25.11
N PHE A 56 -1.02 -9.75 -25.67
CA PHE A 56 -1.40 -10.94 -24.92
C PHE A 56 -0.57 -12.13 -25.38
N GLY A 57 -0.08 -12.94 -24.44
CA GLY A 57 0.72 -14.12 -24.74
C GLY A 57 0.50 -15.23 -23.73
N THR A 58 0.51 -16.47 -24.22
CA THR A 58 0.28 -17.64 -23.37
C THR A 58 1.38 -18.68 -23.55
N SER A 59 1.73 -19.37 -22.45
CA SER A 59 2.71 -20.45 -22.44
C SER A 59 2.48 -21.38 -21.26
N ASN A 60 2.20 -22.67 -21.49
CA ASN A 60 2.04 -23.69 -20.45
C ASN A 60 1.16 -23.28 -19.25
N GLN A 61 -0.09 -22.84 -19.50
CA GLN A 61 -1.05 -22.33 -18.49
C GLN A 61 -0.62 -21.04 -17.78
N ARG A 62 0.31 -20.28 -18.38
CA ARG A 62 0.71 -18.96 -17.92
C ARG A 62 0.36 -17.93 -18.96
N GLU A 63 -0.18 -16.81 -18.51
CA GLU A 63 -0.64 -15.73 -19.38
C GLU A 63 0.05 -14.43 -19.00
N LEU A 64 0.55 -13.71 -20.00
CA LEU A 64 1.11 -12.37 -19.85
C LEU A 64 0.29 -11.42 -20.71
N LYS A 65 -0.22 -10.36 -20.08
CA LYS A 65 -0.94 -9.28 -20.74
C LYS A 65 -0.28 -7.96 -20.42
N ILE A 66 -0.05 -7.13 -21.43
CA ILE A 66 0.41 -5.75 -21.27
C ILE A 66 -0.50 -4.85 -22.08
N THR A 67 -1.09 -3.84 -21.44
CA THR A 67 -2.00 -2.87 -22.06
C THR A 67 -1.39 -1.48 -21.95
N ILE A 68 -1.43 -0.72 -23.05
CA ILE A 68 -1.10 0.71 -23.08
C ILE A 68 -2.29 1.52 -23.63
N PRO A 69 -2.47 2.78 -23.21
CA PRO A 69 -3.71 3.54 -23.46
C PRO A 69 -3.95 3.91 -24.92
N TYR A 70 -2.90 4.01 -25.74
CA TYR A 70 -2.99 4.35 -27.15
C TYR A 70 -1.81 3.77 -27.94
N VAL A 71 -1.95 3.75 -29.27
CA VAL A 71 -0.92 3.24 -30.20
C VAL A 71 0.00 4.37 -30.65
N SER A 72 1.19 4.45 -30.07
CA SER A 72 2.24 5.43 -30.44
C SER A 72 3.62 4.86 -30.12
N VAL A 73 4.64 5.23 -30.90
CA VAL A 73 6.03 4.88 -30.59
C VAL A 73 6.48 5.71 -29.40
N GLY A 74 6.95 5.06 -28.34
CA GLY A 74 7.36 5.75 -27.12
C GLY A 74 7.30 4.86 -25.88
N LYS A 75 7.57 5.47 -24.73
CA LYS A 75 7.59 4.80 -23.44
C LYS A 75 6.27 4.98 -22.71
N PHE A 76 5.78 3.88 -22.16
CA PHE A 76 4.52 3.80 -21.43
C PHE A 76 4.78 3.21 -20.06
N ARG A 77 4.31 3.90 -19.03
CA ARG A 77 4.37 3.41 -17.65
C ARG A 77 3.31 2.35 -17.41
N LEU A 78 3.69 1.39 -16.57
CA LEU A 78 2.83 0.31 -16.11
C LEU A 78 2.79 0.38 -14.58
N LYS A 79 1.89 1.20 -14.02
CA LYS A 79 1.73 1.39 -12.55
C LYS A 79 0.28 1.24 -12.10
N HIS A 80 0.05 1.44 -10.81
CA HIS A 80 -1.24 1.26 -10.15
C HIS A 80 -2.34 2.16 -10.72
N THR A 81 -2.03 3.46 -10.83
CA THR A 81 -2.98 4.50 -11.21
C THR A 81 -3.03 4.78 -12.72
N ASP A 82 -2.09 4.21 -13.49
CA ASP A 82 -1.99 4.52 -14.92
C ASP A 82 -2.97 3.71 -15.77
N ALA A 83 -3.31 4.30 -16.90
CA ALA A 83 -4.07 3.60 -17.94
C ALA A 83 -3.28 2.43 -18.56
N GLY A 84 -1.94 2.49 -18.50
CA GLY A 84 -1.04 1.40 -18.86
C GLY A 84 -0.82 0.43 -17.69
N PHE A 85 -0.94 -0.87 -17.95
CA PHE A 85 -0.74 -1.90 -16.91
C PHE A 85 -0.33 -3.24 -17.51
N ALA A 86 0.26 -4.10 -16.68
CA ALA A 86 0.55 -5.48 -17.02
C ALA A 86 -0.05 -6.45 -16.01
N THR A 87 -0.49 -7.62 -16.48
CA THR A 87 -0.91 -8.74 -15.65
C THR A 87 -0.18 -10.01 -16.03
N PHE A 88 0.10 -10.83 -15.03
CA PHE A 88 0.65 -12.16 -15.21
C PHE A 88 -0.17 -13.17 -14.42
N GLU A 89 -0.68 -14.20 -15.08
CA GLU A 89 -1.43 -15.27 -14.44
C GLU A 89 -0.67 -16.59 -14.59
N ALA A 90 -0.58 -17.35 -13.50
CA ALA A 90 0.07 -18.65 -13.50
C ALA A 90 -0.57 -19.56 -12.45
N PHE A 91 -1.03 -20.75 -12.88
CA PHE A 91 -1.50 -21.81 -11.99
C PHE A 91 -2.59 -21.39 -10.97
N GLY A 92 -3.44 -20.42 -11.33
CA GLY A 92 -4.50 -19.90 -10.46
C GLY A 92 -4.11 -18.67 -9.63
N SER A 93 -2.84 -18.28 -9.62
CA SER A 93 -2.39 -17.02 -9.05
C SER A 93 -2.39 -15.92 -10.12
N SER A 94 -2.79 -14.70 -9.72
CA SER A 94 -2.80 -13.51 -10.58
C SER A 94 -1.95 -12.41 -9.95
N TYR A 95 -1.18 -11.73 -10.80
CA TYR A 95 -0.31 -10.63 -10.43
C TYR A 95 -0.59 -9.46 -11.36
N SER A 96 -0.60 -8.24 -10.81
CA SER A 96 -0.88 -7.03 -11.56
C SER A 96 0.04 -5.89 -11.16
N THR A 97 0.45 -5.07 -12.12
CA THR A 97 1.04 -3.74 -11.82
C THR A 97 0.00 -2.79 -11.21
N LYS A 98 -1.28 -3.19 -11.22
CA LYS A 98 -2.38 -2.52 -10.52
C LYS A 98 -2.55 -2.90 -9.06
N ASN A 99 -1.72 -3.78 -8.51
CA ASN A 99 -1.78 -4.06 -7.08
C ASN A 99 -0.60 -3.35 -6.40
N PRO A 100 -0.82 -2.60 -5.30
CA PRO A 100 0.28 -2.04 -4.53
C PRO A 100 1.07 -3.17 -3.84
N PRO A 101 2.36 -2.98 -3.55
CA PRO A 101 3.08 -3.86 -2.63
C PRO A 101 2.56 -3.69 -1.20
N ALA A 102 2.85 -4.67 -0.33
CA ALA A 102 2.64 -4.52 1.10
C ALA A 102 3.46 -3.35 1.68
N SER A 103 3.00 -2.78 2.80
CA SER A 103 3.64 -1.64 3.46
C SER A 103 5.14 -1.89 3.69
N GLY A 104 5.97 -0.85 3.52
CA GLY A 104 7.43 -0.95 3.69
C GLY A 104 8.25 -1.40 2.45
N VAL A 105 7.64 -1.72 1.31
CA VAL A 105 8.36 -2.08 0.07
C VAL A 105 8.34 -0.95 -0.96
N GLN A 106 9.51 -0.53 -1.46
CA GLN A 106 9.61 0.52 -2.49
C GLN A 106 8.86 0.15 -3.79
N TYR A 107 8.07 1.10 -4.31
CA TYR A 107 7.46 1.02 -5.63
C TYR A 107 8.53 0.96 -6.71
N LEU A 108 8.63 -0.18 -7.40
CA LEU A 108 9.58 -0.35 -8.50
C LEU A 108 8.81 -0.46 -9.82
N TYR A 109 8.78 0.65 -10.55
CA TYR A 109 7.90 0.90 -11.70
C TYR A 109 8.09 -0.06 -12.88
N GLY A 110 7.00 -0.31 -13.62
CA GLY A 110 7.03 -0.98 -14.91
C GLY A 110 7.03 0.00 -16.09
N GLU A 111 7.65 -0.41 -17.20
CA GLU A 111 7.78 0.34 -18.44
C GLU A 111 7.59 -0.60 -19.64
N LEU A 112 6.82 -0.17 -20.63
CA LEU A 112 6.85 -0.70 -22.00
C LEU A 112 7.40 0.38 -22.93
N ASP A 113 8.44 0.08 -23.68
CA ASP A 113 8.99 0.95 -24.72
C ASP A 113 8.59 0.40 -26.09
N LEU A 114 7.62 1.03 -26.74
CA LEU A 114 7.18 0.68 -28.08
C LEU A 114 8.11 1.32 -29.12
N GLU A 115 9.24 0.66 -29.39
CA GLU A 115 10.31 1.17 -30.26
C GLU A 115 9.91 1.38 -31.72
N ALA A 116 9.00 0.56 -32.28
CA ALA A 116 8.61 0.68 -33.68
C ALA A 116 7.25 0.06 -34.00
N ILE A 117 6.54 0.73 -34.91
CA ILE A 117 5.29 0.25 -35.53
C ILE A 117 5.52 0.17 -37.04
N ASP A 118 5.35 -1.02 -37.63
CA ASP A 118 5.32 -1.20 -39.07
C ASP A 118 3.86 -1.21 -39.55
N TYR A 119 3.40 -0.09 -40.09
CA TYR A 119 2.02 0.09 -40.57
C TYR A 119 1.68 -0.77 -41.80
N VAL A 120 2.68 -1.19 -42.58
CA VAL A 120 2.47 -2.02 -43.78
C VAL A 120 2.26 -3.47 -43.37
N SER A 121 3.13 -3.99 -42.51
CA SER A 121 3.00 -5.36 -41.99
C SER A 121 2.10 -5.47 -40.75
N LYS A 122 1.64 -4.32 -40.23
CA LYS A 122 0.87 -4.16 -38.99
C LYS A 122 1.54 -4.88 -37.82
N THR A 123 2.85 -4.67 -37.67
CA THR A 123 3.64 -5.32 -36.62
C THR A 123 4.24 -4.33 -35.63
N PHE A 124 4.37 -4.77 -34.38
CA PHE A 124 4.87 -3.99 -33.25
C PHE A 124 6.20 -4.55 -32.76
N THR A 125 7.13 -3.68 -32.43
CA THR A 125 8.44 -4.01 -31.84
C THR A 125 8.70 -3.09 -30.66
N GLY A 126 9.21 -3.65 -29.57
CA GLY A 126 9.47 -2.93 -28.35
C GLY A 126 10.11 -3.79 -27.27
N THR A 127 10.34 -3.18 -26.12
CA THR A 127 10.83 -3.85 -24.90
C THR A 127 9.90 -3.57 -23.73
N PHE A 128 10.00 -4.38 -22.68
CA PHE A 128 9.22 -4.16 -21.46
C PHE A 128 9.96 -4.66 -20.22
N LYS A 129 9.65 -4.07 -19.07
CA LYS A 129 10.07 -4.53 -17.75
C LYS A 129 9.00 -4.12 -16.74
N PHE A 130 8.71 -4.93 -15.74
CA PHE A 130 7.78 -4.54 -14.67
C PHE A 130 7.88 -5.46 -13.47
N ASN A 131 7.38 -4.98 -12.33
CA ASN A 131 7.06 -5.77 -11.15
C ASN A 131 5.55 -5.75 -10.97
N ALA A 132 4.97 -6.90 -10.67
CA ALA A 132 3.54 -7.06 -10.47
C ALA A 132 3.27 -7.86 -9.20
N TYR A 133 2.28 -7.43 -8.42
CA TYR A 133 1.98 -7.98 -7.10
C TYR A 133 0.65 -8.74 -7.11
N ASN A 134 0.48 -9.72 -6.21
CA ASN A 134 -0.83 -10.32 -5.93
C ASN A 134 -1.77 -9.29 -5.26
N ALA A 135 -3.03 -9.65 -5.01
CA ALA A 135 -4.04 -8.74 -4.46
C ALA A 135 -3.60 -8.10 -3.13
N ASP A 136 -2.95 -8.89 -2.28
CA ASP A 136 -2.57 -8.49 -0.91
C ASP A 136 -1.15 -7.89 -0.85
N GLY A 137 -0.48 -7.69 -1.99
CA GLY A 137 0.86 -7.08 -2.05
C GLY A 137 2.03 -7.94 -1.51
N THR A 138 1.74 -9.10 -0.94
CA THR A 138 2.71 -10.00 -0.25
C THR A 138 3.60 -10.82 -1.19
N ALA A 139 3.22 -11.00 -2.45
CA ALA A 139 3.95 -11.80 -3.43
C ALA A 139 4.12 -11.04 -4.75
N ALA A 140 5.33 -11.09 -5.30
CA ALA A 140 5.67 -10.38 -6.53
C ALA A 140 6.14 -11.32 -7.64
N VAL A 141 5.93 -10.89 -8.89
CA VAL A 141 6.64 -11.41 -10.06
C VAL A 141 7.31 -10.27 -10.78
N ASN A 142 8.53 -10.52 -11.26
CA ASN A 142 9.32 -9.50 -11.92
C ASN A 142 9.74 -9.95 -13.31
N PHE A 143 9.39 -9.17 -14.32
CA PHE A 143 9.84 -9.37 -15.69
C PHE A 143 10.95 -8.37 -16.00
N ILE A 144 12.14 -8.89 -16.31
CA ILE A 144 13.28 -8.12 -16.77
C ILE A 144 13.62 -8.50 -18.21
N GLU A 145 14.19 -7.56 -18.97
CA GLU A 145 14.62 -7.78 -20.36
C GLU A 145 13.50 -8.34 -21.28
N GLY A 146 12.27 -7.86 -21.10
CA GLY A 146 11.13 -8.21 -21.94
C GLY A 146 11.31 -7.72 -23.38
N LYS A 147 10.91 -8.54 -24.35
CA LYS A 147 11.03 -8.26 -25.79
C LYS A 147 9.76 -8.59 -26.54
N ILE A 148 9.30 -7.60 -27.30
CA ILE A 148 8.25 -7.68 -28.32
C ILE A 148 8.96 -7.49 -29.66
N PHE A 149 8.92 -8.48 -30.54
CA PHE A 149 9.56 -8.37 -31.85
C PHE A 149 8.58 -8.76 -32.95
N LYS A 150 8.23 -7.77 -33.79
CA LYS A 150 7.34 -7.93 -34.94
C LYS A 150 6.07 -8.73 -34.63
N LEU A 151 5.40 -8.46 -33.51
CA LEU A 151 4.12 -9.09 -33.21
C LEU A 151 3.03 -8.48 -34.11
N PRO A 152 2.29 -9.28 -34.89
CA PRO A 152 1.25 -8.78 -35.79
C PRO A 152 -0.03 -8.42 -35.05
N LEU A 153 -0.71 -7.37 -35.52
CA LEU A 153 -2.07 -7.03 -35.08
C LEU A 153 -3.04 -8.16 -35.45
N SER A 154 -3.68 -8.73 -34.43
CA SER A 154 -4.67 -9.81 -34.58
C SER A 154 -6.09 -9.28 -34.71
N SER A 155 -6.43 -8.19 -34.01
CA SER A 155 -7.78 -7.60 -34.02
C SER A 155 -7.74 -6.10 -33.71
N GLY A 156 -8.78 -5.37 -34.13
CA GLY A 156 -8.80 -3.91 -34.08
C GLY A 156 -8.30 -3.27 -35.37
N THR A 157 -8.28 -1.93 -35.41
CA THR A 157 -7.87 -1.15 -36.58
C THR A 157 -6.61 -0.36 -36.29
N LEU A 158 -5.49 -0.81 -36.84
CA LEU A 158 -4.36 0.05 -37.09
C LEU A 158 -4.59 0.73 -38.45
N SER A 159 -4.70 2.07 -38.43
CA SER A 159 -4.90 2.90 -39.63
C SER A 159 -3.95 2.44 -40.73
N SER A 160 -4.51 2.10 -41.90
CA SER A 160 -3.75 1.54 -43.03
C SER A 160 -3.18 2.60 -43.96
N ASP A 161 -3.40 3.88 -43.67
CA ASP A 161 -2.73 4.95 -44.38
C ASP A 161 -1.31 5.02 -43.81
N SER A 162 -0.32 5.25 -44.67
CA SER A 162 1.03 5.57 -44.22
C SER A 162 0.93 6.57 -43.07
N TYR A 163 1.59 6.28 -41.94
CA TYR A 163 1.70 7.24 -40.84
C TYR A 163 2.03 8.60 -41.44
N ASN A 164 1.08 9.52 -41.29
CA ASN A 164 1.11 10.81 -41.98
C ASN A 164 0.98 11.92 -40.96
N CYS A 165 1.07 13.15 -41.44
CA CYS A 165 1.03 14.31 -40.56
C CYS A 165 -0.21 14.34 -39.64
N SER A 166 -1.39 13.92 -40.11
CA SER A 166 -2.61 13.93 -39.29
C SER A 166 -2.56 12.91 -38.13
N ASP A 167 -1.86 11.79 -38.34
CA ASP A 167 -1.66 10.79 -37.28
C ASP A 167 -0.70 11.34 -36.23
N ALA A 168 0.40 11.96 -36.67
CA ALA A 168 1.38 12.60 -35.79
C ALA A 168 0.77 13.77 -34.97
N GLU A 169 -0.10 14.58 -35.58
CA GLU A 169 -0.85 15.63 -34.88
C GLU A 169 -1.78 15.07 -33.78
N THR A 170 -2.43 13.93 -34.06
CA THR A 170 -3.31 13.26 -33.07
C THR A 170 -2.49 12.67 -31.93
N GLU A 171 -1.35 12.06 -32.23
CA GLU A 171 -0.41 11.52 -31.25
C GLU A 171 0.10 12.62 -30.32
N THR A 172 0.55 13.76 -30.87
CA THR A 172 0.95 14.93 -30.08
C THR A 172 -0.18 15.43 -29.19
N ALA A 173 -1.41 15.50 -29.70
CA ALA A 173 -2.54 15.96 -28.90
C ALA A 173 -2.85 15.02 -27.71
N ASN A 174 -2.75 13.71 -27.91
CA ASN A 174 -2.95 12.73 -26.83
C ASN A 174 -1.81 12.76 -25.81
N ALA A 175 -0.57 12.88 -26.27
CA ALA A 175 0.60 13.00 -25.39
C ALA A 175 0.57 14.31 -24.59
N LEU A 176 0.16 15.42 -25.20
CA LEU A 176 -0.06 16.69 -24.50
C LEU A 176 -1.15 16.56 -23.45
N ALA A 177 -2.30 15.97 -23.79
CA ALA A 177 -3.37 15.76 -22.81
C ALA A 177 -2.93 14.89 -21.63
N THR A 178 -2.04 13.92 -21.87
CA THR A 178 -1.44 13.10 -20.80
C THR A 178 -0.52 13.96 -19.93
N PHE A 179 0.39 14.72 -20.55
CA PHE A 179 1.33 15.60 -19.85
C PHE A 179 0.65 16.72 -19.05
N GLU A 180 -0.43 17.30 -19.56
CA GLU A 180 -1.22 18.32 -18.87
C GLU A 180 -1.98 17.76 -17.65
N ALA A 181 -2.19 16.45 -17.60
CA ALA A 181 -2.86 15.75 -16.50
C ALA A 181 -1.89 15.13 -15.48
N THR A 182 -0.57 15.31 -15.67
CA THR A 182 0.43 14.70 -14.81
C THR A 182 0.37 15.24 -13.38
N ASP A 183 0.55 14.34 -12.41
CA ASP A 183 0.70 14.68 -11.00
C ASP A 183 1.99 15.48 -10.78
N LEU A 184 1.85 16.73 -10.33
CA LEU A 184 2.98 17.64 -10.10
C LEU A 184 3.68 17.39 -8.76
N THR A 185 3.26 16.39 -7.98
CA THR A 185 4.02 15.92 -6.80
C THR A 185 5.03 14.83 -7.18
N ASP A 186 4.81 14.14 -8.30
CA ASP A 186 5.62 13.04 -8.81
C ASP A 186 6.57 13.56 -9.92
N SER A 187 7.79 13.93 -9.53
CA SER A 187 8.79 14.42 -10.48
C SER A 187 9.09 13.40 -11.57
N ASP A 188 9.16 12.11 -11.22
CA ASP A 188 9.39 11.07 -12.23
C ASP A 188 8.26 11.07 -13.26
N ALA A 189 6.98 11.13 -12.83
CA ALA A 189 5.83 11.18 -13.75
C ALA A 189 5.91 12.35 -14.69
N TYR A 190 6.21 13.54 -14.17
CA TYR A 190 6.40 14.72 -14.99
C TYR A 190 7.47 14.51 -16.07
N GLU A 191 8.66 14.04 -15.69
CA GLU A 191 9.77 13.88 -16.64
C GLU A 191 9.43 12.85 -17.73
N SER A 192 8.74 11.77 -17.37
CA SER A 192 8.33 10.71 -18.28
C SER A 192 7.24 11.15 -19.25
N ASP A 193 6.19 11.79 -18.75
CA ASP A 193 5.07 12.24 -19.59
C ASP A 193 5.55 13.36 -20.51
N CYS A 194 6.42 14.25 -20.02
CA CYS A 194 7.10 15.24 -20.86
C CYS A 194 7.96 14.58 -21.94
N ALA A 195 8.73 13.54 -21.63
CA ALA A 195 9.56 12.84 -22.61
C ALA A 195 8.70 12.17 -23.71
N SER A 196 7.56 11.61 -23.35
CA SER A 196 6.58 11.08 -24.32
C SER A 196 5.99 12.19 -25.19
N TYR A 197 5.67 13.35 -24.60
CA TYR A 197 5.22 14.51 -25.36
C TYR A 197 6.30 15.05 -26.32
N VAL A 198 7.56 15.16 -25.88
CA VAL A 198 8.70 15.53 -26.75
C VAL A 198 8.87 14.53 -27.90
N THR A 199 8.71 13.23 -27.63
CA THR A 199 8.78 12.19 -28.66
C THR A 199 7.67 12.35 -29.70
N ALA A 200 6.44 12.61 -29.26
CA ALA A 200 5.31 12.88 -30.16
C ALA A 200 5.52 14.16 -30.99
N LEU A 201 6.02 15.24 -30.38
CA LEU A 201 6.39 16.46 -31.09
C LEU A 201 7.49 16.22 -32.14
N GLN A 202 8.49 15.39 -31.82
CA GLN A 202 9.55 15.02 -32.75
C GLN A 202 9.01 14.20 -33.95
N ASN A 203 8.09 13.27 -33.69
CA ASN A 203 7.36 12.57 -34.74
C ASN A 203 6.57 13.57 -35.60
N GLN A 204 5.89 14.54 -34.99
CA GLN A 204 5.18 15.56 -35.75
C GLN A 204 6.11 16.41 -36.63
N ILE A 205 7.32 16.76 -36.16
CA ILE A 205 8.33 17.43 -36.99
C ILE A 205 8.68 16.59 -38.24
N ASP A 206 8.88 15.29 -38.06
CA ASP A 206 9.34 14.39 -39.13
C ASP A 206 8.30 14.24 -40.25
N TYR A 207 6.99 14.31 -39.93
CA TYR A 207 5.90 14.10 -40.89
C TYR A 207 5.18 15.38 -41.34
N CYS A 208 5.13 16.42 -40.50
CA CYS A 208 4.45 17.69 -40.76
C CYS A 208 5.40 18.85 -41.07
N GLY A 209 6.68 18.74 -40.69
CA GLY A 209 7.63 19.85 -40.65
C GLY A 209 7.64 20.56 -39.29
N SER A 210 8.63 21.43 -39.09
CA SER A 210 8.99 21.96 -37.77
C SER A 210 8.34 23.28 -37.37
N ASP A 211 7.31 23.76 -38.08
CA ASP A 211 6.79 25.12 -37.91
C ASP A 211 6.19 25.32 -36.50
N GLY A 212 6.84 26.13 -35.66
CA GLY A 212 6.48 26.38 -34.25
C GLY A 212 6.78 25.25 -33.26
N ILE A 213 7.02 24.02 -33.72
CA ILE A 213 7.20 22.85 -32.83
C ILE A 213 8.56 22.87 -32.12
N THR A 214 9.63 23.33 -32.80
CA THR A 214 10.97 23.41 -32.20
C THR A 214 10.98 24.36 -30.99
N GLU A 215 10.23 25.46 -31.05
CA GLU A 215 10.12 26.43 -29.95
C GLU A 215 9.40 25.82 -28.74
N ILE A 216 8.42 24.93 -28.96
CA ILE A 216 7.75 24.17 -27.90
C ILE A 216 8.73 23.23 -27.22
N ILE A 217 9.49 22.43 -27.99
CA ILE A 217 10.48 21.48 -27.44
C ILE A 217 11.56 22.23 -26.64
N GLU A 218 12.06 23.36 -27.16
CA GLU A 218 13.01 24.21 -26.43
C GLU A 218 12.41 24.77 -25.13
N GLY A 219 11.11 25.12 -25.14
CA GLY A 219 10.38 25.61 -23.97
C GLY A 219 10.17 24.55 -22.87
N LEU A 220 10.18 23.27 -23.22
CA LEU A 220 10.10 22.16 -22.25
C LEU A 220 11.41 21.93 -21.48
N ASN A 221 12.49 22.66 -21.83
CA ASN A 221 13.76 22.67 -21.10
C ASN A 221 14.34 21.25 -20.84
N GLY A 222 14.24 20.36 -21.83
CA GLY A 222 14.73 18.99 -21.70
C GLY A 222 13.96 18.13 -20.70
N CYS A 223 12.72 18.52 -20.37
CA CYS A 223 11.84 17.83 -19.44
C CYS A 223 12.32 17.79 -18.00
N ALA A 224 13.21 18.70 -17.59
CA ALA A 224 13.58 18.84 -16.18
C ALA A 224 12.38 19.30 -15.35
N PHE A 225 12.15 18.65 -14.20
CA PHE A 225 11.08 19.04 -13.28
C PHE A 225 11.22 20.51 -12.84
N PRO A 226 10.17 21.34 -12.96
CA PRO A 226 10.25 22.76 -12.64
C PRO A 226 10.46 23.01 -11.14
N CYS A 227 11.48 23.82 -10.81
CA CYS A 227 11.80 24.19 -9.43
C CYS A 227 10.60 24.81 -8.68
N ASN A 228 9.76 25.62 -9.33
CA ASN A 228 8.60 26.22 -8.68
C ASN A 228 7.57 25.17 -8.21
N TYR A 229 7.46 24.02 -8.89
CA TYR A 229 6.59 22.93 -8.42
C TYR A 229 7.19 22.23 -7.20
N ALA A 230 8.52 22.03 -7.17
CA ALA A 230 9.19 21.49 -5.99
C ALA A 230 9.03 22.43 -4.78
N GLU A 231 9.13 23.75 -4.98
CA GLU A 231 8.86 24.76 -3.94
C GLU A 231 7.42 24.68 -3.41
N ASP A 232 6.42 24.60 -4.30
CA ASP A 232 5.01 24.48 -3.93
C ASP A 232 4.73 23.16 -3.16
N ASN A 233 5.35 22.06 -3.59
CA ASN A 233 5.24 20.76 -2.92
C ASN A 233 5.77 20.81 -1.48
N VAL A 234 6.93 21.44 -1.27
CA VAL A 234 7.52 21.64 0.07
C VAL A 234 6.61 22.48 0.95
N VAL A 235 6.00 23.56 0.43
CA VAL A 235 5.07 24.40 1.20
C VAL A 235 3.85 23.60 1.65
N ASN A 236 3.27 22.80 0.75
CA ASN A 236 2.10 21.99 1.07
C ASN A 236 2.45 20.88 2.06
N ALA A 237 3.57 20.19 1.85
CA ALA A 237 4.03 19.12 2.73
C ALA A 237 4.42 19.63 4.13
N LYS A 238 5.03 20.83 4.21
CA LYS A 238 5.26 21.49 5.49
C LYS A 238 3.95 21.76 6.21
N SER A 239 2.94 22.25 5.49
CA SER A 239 1.63 22.49 6.10
C SER A 239 0.97 21.20 6.57
N ALA A 240 1.15 20.09 5.87
CA ALA A 240 0.66 18.78 6.33
C ALA A 240 1.39 18.32 7.59
N TYR A 241 2.73 18.41 7.60
CA TYR A 241 3.57 18.09 8.75
C TYR A 241 3.24 18.95 9.99
N ASP A 242 3.08 20.26 9.82
CA ASP A 242 2.79 21.17 10.94
C ASP A 242 1.41 20.95 11.58
N ASN A 243 0.47 20.28 10.88
CA ASN A 243 -0.86 19.95 11.38
C ASN A 243 -1.05 18.43 11.52
N ALA A 244 0.04 17.67 11.50
CA ALA A 244 -0.03 16.23 11.65
C ALA A 244 -0.40 15.85 13.09
N THR A 245 -1.20 14.81 13.22
CA THR A 245 -1.51 14.13 14.47
C THR A 245 -0.67 12.87 14.58
N ILE A 246 -0.70 12.19 15.74
CA ILE A 246 0.05 10.95 15.96
C ILE A 246 -0.16 9.97 14.79
N GLY A 247 -1.42 9.68 14.43
CA GLY A 247 -1.75 8.70 13.40
C GLY A 247 -1.37 9.03 11.96
N ASN A 248 -0.89 10.24 11.67
CA ASN A 248 -0.39 10.58 10.32
C ASN A 248 0.99 11.26 10.31
N TYR A 249 1.62 11.43 11.47
CA TYR A 249 2.86 12.18 11.62
C TYR A 249 4.02 11.56 10.86
N ILE A 250 4.26 10.25 11.02
CA ILE A 250 5.35 9.55 10.34
C ILE A 250 5.22 9.75 8.82
N GLN A 251 4.01 9.59 8.28
CA GLN A 251 3.73 9.77 6.86
C GLN A 251 3.89 11.24 6.42
N ALA A 252 3.42 12.21 7.20
CA ALA A 252 3.56 13.62 6.89
C ALA A 252 5.03 14.08 6.94
N CYS A 253 5.78 13.61 7.94
CA CYS A 253 7.18 13.90 8.16
C CYS A 253 8.06 13.31 7.04
N THR A 254 7.87 12.04 6.69
CA THR A 254 8.58 11.39 5.59
C THR A 254 8.28 12.04 4.23
N ASN A 255 7.03 12.42 3.99
CA ASN A 255 6.65 13.19 2.79
C ASN A 255 7.35 14.55 2.74
N TYR A 256 7.39 15.26 3.87
CA TYR A 256 8.08 16.55 3.94
C TYR A 256 9.58 16.40 3.63
N ILE A 257 10.24 15.39 4.20
CA ILE A 257 11.64 15.04 3.86
C ILE A 257 11.80 14.74 2.36
N ALA A 258 10.88 13.98 1.76
CA ALA A 258 10.93 13.63 0.35
C ALA A 258 10.85 14.88 -0.55
N PHE A 259 9.96 15.82 -0.26
CA PHE A 259 9.85 17.05 -1.02
C PHE A 259 11.01 18.02 -0.78
N LEU A 260 11.59 18.06 0.44
CA LEU A 260 12.83 18.81 0.68
C LEU A 260 13.97 18.26 -0.21
N ASN A 261 14.08 16.93 -0.34
CA ASN A 261 15.05 16.32 -1.24
C ASN A 261 14.77 16.64 -2.72
N GLN A 262 13.51 16.61 -3.14
CA GLN A 262 13.11 17.03 -4.49
C GLN A 262 13.49 18.49 -4.75
N GLN A 263 13.26 19.40 -3.79
CA GLN A 263 13.65 20.80 -3.94
C GLN A 263 15.18 20.95 -4.03
N ILE A 264 15.95 20.25 -3.20
CA ILE A 264 17.42 20.24 -3.29
C ILE A 264 17.88 19.79 -4.68
N GLU A 265 17.24 18.76 -5.24
CA GLU A 265 17.58 18.20 -6.55
C GLU A 265 17.32 19.19 -7.71
N TYR A 266 16.15 19.83 -7.74
CA TYR A 266 15.72 20.64 -8.90
C TYR A 266 15.97 22.15 -8.74
N CYS A 267 16.07 22.65 -7.51
CA CYS A 267 16.35 24.06 -7.20
C CYS A 267 17.79 24.30 -6.71
N GLY A 268 18.44 23.28 -6.16
CA GLY A 268 19.72 23.40 -5.48
C GLY A 268 19.59 23.90 -4.04
N ASP A 269 20.68 23.78 -3.28
CA ASP A 269 20.79 24.19 -1.87
C ASP A 269 22.23 24.62 -1.56
N GLU A 270 22.69 25.70 -2.21
CA GLU A 270 24.10 26.13 -2.13
C GLU A 270 24.51 26.59 -0.73
N ASP A 271 23.58 27.12 0.06
CA ASP A 271 23.82 27.57 1.43
C ASP A 271 23.55 26.48 2.49
N GLY A 272 22.97 25.34 2.09
CA GLY A 272 22.68 24.20 2.95
C GLY A 272 21.48 24.41 3.87
N ALA A 273 20.63 25.42 3.61
CA ALA A 273 19.50 25.75 4.46
C ALA A 273 18.42 24.65 4.43
N ILE A 274 18.14 24.09 3.25
CA ILE A 274 17.12 23.04 3.09
C ILE A 274 17.61 21.73 3.70
N GLN A 275 18.87 21.40 3.44
CA GLN A 275 19.60 20.27 4.03
C GLN A 275 19.58 20.31 5.56
N ALA A 276 19.77 21.48 6.17
CA ALA A 276 19.72 21.64 7.63
C ALA A 276 18.32 21.45 8.21
N ILE A 277 17.26 21.86 7.50
CA ILE A 277 15.87 21.59 7.93
C ILE A 277 15.61 20.09 7.89
N ARG A 278 15.99 19.44 6.79
CA ARG A 278 15.78 18.00 6.61
C ARG A 278 16.50 17.17 7.67
N ASP A 279 17.76 17.49 7.96
CA ASP A 279 18.55 16.77 8.97
C ASP A 279 18.06 17.00 10.42
N ALA A 280 17.21 18.01 10.64
CA ALA A 280 16.62 18.31 11.94
C ALA A 280 15.25 17.64 12.15
N LEU A 281 14.64 17.10 11.10
CA LEU A 281 13.38 16.36 11.22
C LEU A 281 13.67 14.95 11.77
N ASN A 282 12.94 14.56 12.81
CA ASN A 282 12.95 13.20 13.31
C ASN A 282 11.60 12.56 12.97
N CYS A 283 11.61 11.60 12.04
CA CYS A 283 10.44 10.80 11.69
C CYS A 283 10.63 9.34 12.13
N ALA A 284 11.52 9.10 13.10
CA ALA A 284 11.78 7.78 13.62
C ALA A 284 10.58 7.28 14.44
N ASP A 285 10.51 5.96 14.44
CA ASP A 285 9.61 5.05 15.12
C ASP A 285 10.53 3.82 15.26
N GLU A 286 11.10 3.63 16.45
CA GLU A 286 12.30 2.80 16.66
C GLU A 286 11.97 1.32 16.94
N ASP A 287 10.89 1.07 17.68
CA ASP A 287 10.22 -0.21 17.89
C ASP A 287 9.36 -0.65 16.69
N GLY A 288 8.81 0.29 15.92
CA GLY A 288 7.95 0.01 14.77
C GLY A 288 6.47 -0.18 15.12
N ASP A 289 5.99 0.35 16.25
CA ASP A 289 4.61 0.21 16.73
C ASP A 289 3.61 1.18 16.08
N GLY A 290 4.11 2.25 15.43
CA GLY A 290 3.29 3.26 14.75
C GLY A 290 3.13 4.57 15.50
N VAL A 291 3.59 4.67 16.75
CA VAL A 291 3.89 5.91 17.44
C VAL A 291 5.28 6.38 17.00
N ALA A 292 5.48 7.69 16.93
CA ALA A 292 6.80 8.22 16.61
C ALA A 292 7.48 8.63 17.91
N ASN A 293 8.80 8.41 18.03
CA ASN A 293 9.61 8.78 19.21
C ASN A 293 9.34 10.18 19.75
N THR A 294 8.92 11.12 18.90
CA THR A 294 8.62 12.50 19.33
C THR A 294 7.33 12.63 20.16
N PHE A 295 6.44 11.64 20.13
CA PHE A 295 5.19 11.57 20.87
C PHE A 295 5.30 10.73 22.13
N GLU A 296 6.33 9.90 22.23
CA GLU A 296 6.67 9.09 23.42
C GLU A 296 7.54 9.86 24.42
N ASP A 297 7.68 11.18 24.24
CA ASP A 297 8.15 12.12 25.27
C ASP A 297 6.94 12.54 26.12
N ILE A 298 6.41 11.60 26.90
CA ILE A 298 5.16 11.74 27.65
C ILE A 298 5.16 13.00 28.52
N ASN A 299 6.31 13.31 29.12
CA ASN A 299 6.46 14.48 30.01
C ASN A 299 6.93 15.77 29.31
N GLY A 300 7.34 15.70 28.04
CA GLY A 300 7.73 16.84 27.20
C GLY A 300 9.07 17.50 27.55
N ASP A 301 9.99 16.77 28.18
CA ASP A 301 11.33 17.26 28.56
C ASP A 301 12.43 16.92 27.55
N SER A 302 12.07 16.18 26.49
CA SER A 302 12.94 15.72 25.41
C SER A 302 14.01 14.72 25.84
N ASP A 303 13.76 13.98 26.92
CA ASP A 303 14.58 12.89 27.42
C ASP A 303 13.81 11.55 27.36
N PHE A 304 13.57 11.06 26.13
CA PHE A 304 12.82 9.82 25.83
C PHE A 304 13.32 8.58 26.60
N ASP A 305 14.59 8.54 27.01
CA ASP A 305 15.18 7.43 27.78
C ASP A 305 14.57 7.27 29.20
N ASN A 306 13.70 8.21 29.64
CA ASN A 306 13.15 8.24 30.99
C ASN A 306 11.61 8.10 31.07
N ASP A 307 10.94 8.08 29.93
CA ASP A 307 9.53 7.74 29.78
C ASP A 307 9.46 6.21 29.59
N ASP A 308 8.82 5.54 30.55
CA ASP A 308 8.81 4.07 30.79
C ASP A 308 7.50 3.83 31.55
N THR A 309 6.42 3.67 30.77
CA THR A 309 5.03 3.72 31.22
C THR A 309 4.70 2.53 32.14
N ASP A 310 5.09 1.32 31.75
CA ASP A 310 4.92 0.10 32.55
C ASP A 310 5.99 -0.12 33.65
N GLY A 311 7.14 0.56 33.55
CA GLY A 311 8.24 0.46 34.50
C GLY A 311 9.12 -0.80 34.33
N ASP A 312 9.14 -1.45 33.16
CA ASP A 312 9.92 -2.66 32.91
C ASP A 312 11.39 -2.44 32.57
N LEU A 313 11.80 -1.16 32.46
CA LEU A 313 13.14 -0.67 32.10
C LEU A 313 13.45 -0.64 30.60
N ASN A 314 12.46 -0.91 29.74
CA ASN A 314 12.42 -0.40 28.39
C ASN A 314 11.79 0.99 28.41
N ALA A 315 12.19 1.87 27.49
CA ALA A 315 11.55 3.16 27.38
C ALA A 315 10.49 3.06 26.28
N ASP A 316 9.39 3.80 26.39
CA ASP A 316 8.22 3.71 25.50
C ASP A 316 8.64 3.67 24.02
N TYR A 317 9.51 4.61 23.59
CA TYR A 317 10.06 4.65 22.21
C TYR A 317 10.92 3.45 21.74
N LEU A 318 11.08 2.43 22.57
CA LEU A 318 11.74 1.16 22.30
C LEU A 318 10.90 -0.05 22.73
N ASP A 319 9.71 0.18 23.29
CA ASP A 319 8.72 -0.83 23.61
C ASP A 319 7.71 -0.97 22.49
N THR A 320 7.07 -2.13 22.39
CA THR A 320 6.00 -2.38 21.41
C THR A 320 4.63 -2.52 22.07
N ASP A 321 4.63 -2.36 23.39
CA ASP A 321 3.56 -2.64 24.36
C ASP A 321 3.88 -1.78 25.58
N ASP A 322 3.62 -0.47 25.45
CA ASP A 322 4.13 0.58 26.35
C ASP A 322 3.62 0.48 27.79
N ASP A 323 2.39 0.01 27.99
CA ASP A 323 1.76 -0.23 29.30
C ASP A 323 1.81 -1.71 29.75
N ASN A 324 2.17 -2.62 28.84
CA ASN A 324 2.39 -4.04 29.10
C ASN A 324 1.14 -4.73 29.66
N ASP A 325 -0.02 -4.30 29.16
CA ASP A 325 -1.31 -4.90 29.45
C ASP A 325 -1.56 -6.18 28.61
N GLY A 326 -0.74 -6.43 27.59
CA GLY A 326 -0.81 -7.62 26.76
C GLY A 326 -1.47 -7.41 25.40
N VAL A 327 -2.00 -6.22 25.13
CA VAL A 327 -2.31 -5.72 23.78
C VAL A 327 -1.10 -4.95 23.28
N MET A 328 -0.72 -5.12 22.01
CA MET A 328 0.42 -4.37 21.48
C MET A 328 -0.04 -2.94 21.17
N THR A 329 0.78 -1.94 21.45
CA THR A 329 0.50 -0.53 21.13
C THR A 329 -0.02 -0.35 19.69
N ALA A 330 0.58 -1.07 18.73
CA ALA A 330 0.16 -1.03 17.32
C ALA A 330 -1.30 -1.49 17.06
N ASP A 331 -1.81 -2.40 17.89
CA ASP A 331 -3.17 -2.95 17.80
C ASP A 331 -4.20 -2.06 18.52
N GLU A 332 -3.76 -1.22 19.46
CA GLU A 332 -4.59 -0.24 20.20
C GLU A 332 -4.63 1.13 19.54
N LEU A 333 -3.76 1.38 18.54
CA LEU A 333 -3.72 2.63 17.76
C LEU A 333 -4.92 2.78 16.83
N MET A 334 -6.10 2.91 17.43
CA MET A 334 -7.31 3.43 16.83
C MET A 334 -7.28 4.95 16.88
N PHE A 335 -7.70 5.58 15.78
CA PHE A 335 -7.69 7.04 15.66
C PHE A 335 -9.10 7.60 15.54
N ASP A 336 -9.36 8.66 16.30
CA ASP A 336 -10.59 9.44 16.21
C ASP A 336 -10.72 10.17 14.85
N ALA A 337 -11.83 10.89 14.65
CA ALA A 337 -12.08 11.62 13.41
C ALA A 337 -11.09 12.78 13.15
N ASP A 338 -10.40 13.25 14.20
CA ASP A 338 -9.41 14.32 14.13
C ASP A 338 -7.97 13.75 13.98
N GLY A 339 -7.79 12.44 14.15
CA GLY A 339 -6.55 11.69 13.96
C GLY A 339 -5.73 11.47 15.24
N ASN A 340 -6.32 11.64 16.42
CA ASN A 340 -5.68 11.36 17.72
C ASN A 340 -5.96 9.92 18.16
N PRO A 341 -5.07 9.28 18.96
CA PRO A 341 -5.35 7.99 19.58
C PRO A 341 -6.65 8.04 20.39
N THR A 342 -7.33 6.90 20.49
CA THR A 342 -8.52 6.74 21.33
C THR A 342 -8.14 6.76 22.82
N ASP A 343 -9.10 7.20 23.62
CA ASP A 343 -9.12 7.27 25.09
C ASP A 343 -10.54 6.82 25.42
N THR A 344 -10.72 5.50 25.63
CA THR A 344 -12.04 4.85 25.67
C THR A 344 -12.85 5.31 26.89
N ASP A 345 -12.22 5.35 28.06
CA ASP A 345 -12.86 5.75 29.32
C ASP A 345 -12.93 7.28 29.53
N GLY A 346 -12.10 8.04 28.80
CA GLY A 346 -12.07 9.51 28.83
C GLY A 346 -11.32 10.09 30.03
N ASP A 347 -10.42 9.35 30.67
CA ASP A 347 -9.65 9.81 31.83
C ASP A 347 -8.46 10.71 31.44
N GLY A 348 -8.07 10.68 30.17
CA GLY A 348 -7.00 11.47 29.56
C GLY A 348 -5.66 10.75 29.41
N ILE A 349 -5.59 9.46 29.73
CA ILE A 349 -4.60 8.51 29.27
C ILE A 349 -5.13 7.91 27.95
N TYR A 350 -4.24 7.64 27.01
CA TYR A 350 -4.66 7.01 25.75
C TYR A 350 -4.51 5.51 25.92
N ASN A 351 -5.33 4.75 25.21
CA ASN A 351 -5.41 3.29 25.37
C ASN A 351 -4.03 2.61 25.40
N TYR A 352 -3.18 2.87 24.39
CA TYR A 352 -1.81 2.35 24.33
C TYR A 352 -0.84 2.73 25.48
N LEU A 353 -1.31 3.48 26.47
CA LEU A 353 -0.60 3.87 27.70
C LEU A 353 -1.43 3.57 28.96
N ASP A 354 -2.58 2.91 28.82
CA ASP A 354 -3.54 2.62 29.87
C ASP A 354 -3.60 1.11 30.13
N THR A 355 -3.73 0.72 31.39
CA THR A 355 -3.75 -0.70 31.77
C THR A 355 -5.17 -1.23 32.02
N ASP A 356 -6.17 -0.36 31.84
CA ASP A 356 -7.60 -0.52 32.13
C ASP A 356 -8.36 0.39 31.17
N ASP A 357 -8.30 0.02 29.88
CA ASP A 357 -8.61 0.85 28.72
C ASP A 357 -10.01 1.49 28.74
N ASP A 358 -11.01 0.74 29.19
CA ASP A 358 -12.41 1.15 29.26
C ASP A 358 -12.83 1.63 30.66
N GLY A 359 -11.92 1.50 31.63
CA GLY A 359 -12.05 2.02 32.99
C GLY A 359 -13.12 1.32 33.81
N ASP A 360 -13.42 0.05 33.50
CA ASP A 360 -14.42 -0.72 34.22
C ASP A 360 -13.91 -1.32 35.55
N GLY A 361 -12.58 -1.34 35.73
CA GLY A 361 -11.89 -1.83 36.92
C GLY A 361 -11.33 -3.25 36.80
N ILE A 362 -11.56 -3.93 35.68
CA ILE A 362 -10.86 -5.14 35.26
C ILE A 362 -9.67 -4.69 34.41
N PRO A 363 -8.41 -4.94 34.82
CA PRO A 363 -7.27 -4.57 33.99
C PRO A 363 -7.31 -5.31 32.65
N THR A 364 -6.98 -4.63 31.55
CA THR A 364 -6.98 -5.18 30.19
C THR A 364 -6.33 -6.55 30.11
N SER A 365 -5.16 -6.73 30.72
CA SER A 365 -4.46 -8.03 30.83
C SER A 365 -5.25 -9.22 31.41
N ALA A 366 -6.37 -8.96 32.10
CA ALA A 366 -7.23 -9.96 32.74
C ALA A 366 -8.47 -10.32 31.88
N GLU A 367 -8.67 -9.65 30.75
CA GLU A 367 -9.85 -9.79 29.89
C GLU A 367 -9.64 -10.77 28.72
N ASP A 368 -8.54 -11.53 28.73
CA ASP A 368 -8.32 -12.73 27.90
C ASP A 368 -9.23 -13.88 28.42
N VAL A 369 -10.54 -13.77 28.16
CA VAL A 369 -11.58 -14.68 28.68
C VAL A 369 -11.31 -16.13 28.27
N ASP A 370 -10.87 -16.36 27.03
CA ASP A 370 -10.62 -17.70 26.50
C ASP A 370 -9.20 -18.25 26.82
N GLY A 371 -8.27 -17.36 27.20
CA GLY A 371 -6.92 -17.68 27.68
C GLY A 371 -5.94 -18.03 26.56
N ASP A 372 -6.19 -17.59 25.33
CA ASP A 372 -5.31 -17.82 24.18
C ASP A 372 -4.22 -16.75 23.98
N GLY A 373 -4.34 -15.64 24.71
CA GLY A 373 -3.40 -14.52 24.72
C GLY A 373 -3.60 -13.53 23.57
N ASP A 374 -4.80 -13.47 22.99
CA ASP A 374 -5.20 -12.51 21.96
C ASP A 374 -6.50 -11.80 22.37
N LEU A 375 -6.37 -10.80 23.22
CA LEU A 375 -7.47 -10.00 23.78
C LEU A 375 -8.29 -9.27 22.70
N THR A 376 -7.71 -9.08 21.50
CA THR A 376 -8.39 -8.39 20.40
C THR A 376 -9.58 -9.16 19.81
N ASN A 377 -9.80 -10.39 20.27
CA ASN A 377 -10.83 -11.28 19.76
C ASN A 377 -11.87 -11.75 20.80
N ASP A 378 -11.66 -11.45 22.08
CA ASP A 378 -12.65 -11.65 23.15
C ASP A 378 -13.71 -10.55 23.06
N ASP A 379 -14.96 -10.95 22.79
CA ASP A 379 -16.13 -10.10 22.49
C ASP A 379 -17.36 -10.90 22.97
N THR A 380 -17.68 -10.78 24.26
CA THR A 380 -18.64 -11.66 24.95
C THR A 380 -20.06 -11.50 24.39
N ASP A 381 -20.50 -10.27 24.15
CA ASP A 381 -21.85 -9.98 23.63
C ASP A 381 -21.96 -10.10 22.09
N GLY A 382 -20.84 -10.04 21.37
CA GLY A 382 -20.75 -10.17 19.93
C GLY A 382 -21.12 -8.90 19.15
N ASP A 383 -21.02 -7.71 19.75
CA ASP A 383 -21.31 -6.43 19.10
C ASP A 383 -20.17 -5.94 18.19
N GLY A 384 -18.97 -6.50 18.39
CA GLY A 384 -17.75 -6.22 17.64
C GLY A 384 -16.76 -5.28 18.34
N THR A 385 -17.04 -4.89 19.58
CA THR A 385 -16.11 -4.23 20.51
C THR A 385 -15.46 -5.32 21.37
N PRO A 386 -14.13 -5.44 21.39
CA PRO A 386 -13.48 -6.36 22.32
C PRO A 386 -13.73 -5.97 23.77
N ASN A 387 -13.76 -6.95 24.68
CA ASN A 387 -14.05 -6.75 26.10
C ASN A 387 -13.23 -5.61 26.73
N TYR A 388 -11.91 -5.60 26.50
CA TYR A 388 -11.03 -4.53 27.03
C TYR A 388 -11.32 -3.11 26.54
N LEU A 389 -12.26 -2.94 25.61
CA LEU A 389 -12.76 -1.65 25.12
C LEU A 389 -14.26 -1.47 25.37
N ASP A 390 -14.92 -2.40 26.06
CA ASP A 390 -16.36 -2.48 26.26
C ASP A 390 -16.75 -2.51 27.74
N ASN A 391 -17.35 -1.42 28.18
CA ASN A 391 -17.68 -1.21 29.58
C ASN A 391 -18.97 -1.93 30.06
N ASP A 392 -19.55 -2.79 29.22
CA ASP A 392 -20.75 -3.63 29.41
C ASP A 392 -20.52 -4.95 28.65
N ASP A 393 -19.56 -5.74 29.13
CA ASP A 393 -18.92 -6.87 28.43
C ASP A 393 -19.92 -7.88 27.81
N ASP A 394 -21.01 -8.18 28.51
CA ASP A 394 -22.01 -9.16 28.10
C ASP A 394 -23.27 -8.54 27.46
N GLY A 395 -23.29 -7.20 27.38
CA GLY A 395 -24.33 -6.39 26.75
C GLY A 395 -25.68 -6.49 27.45
N ASP A 396 -25.69 -6.75 28.75
CA ASP A 396 -26.89 -6.94 29.54
C ASP A 396 -27.52 -5.62 30.05
N GLY A 397 -26.77 -4.53 29.93
CA GLY A 397 -27.18 -3.17 30.28
C GLY A 397 -26.77 -2.72 31.69
N VAL A 398 -26.06 -3.55 32.44
CA VAL A 398 -25.31 -3.18 33.64
C VAL A 398 -23.85 -3.04 33.25
N HIS A 399 -23.23 -1.90 33.53
CA HIS A 399 -21.80 -1.79 33.24
C HIS A 399 -20.98 -2.73 34.14
N THR A 400 -19.95 -3.36 33.57
CA THR A 400 -19.04 -4.30 34.25
C THR A 400 -18.58 -3.78 35.62
N SER A 401 -18.22 -2.50 35.70
CA SER A 401 -17.81 -1.81 36.93
C SER A 401 -18.79 -1.88 38.12
N PHE A 402 -20.06 -2.19 37.88
CA PHE A 402 -21.09 -2.33 38.92
C PHE A 402 -21.38 -3.79 39.32
N GLU A 403 -20.72 -4.75 38.68
CA GLU A 403 -20.96 -6.18 38.86
C GLU A 403 -19.99 -6.84 39.85
N ASP A 404 -19.02 -6.09 40.39
CA ASP A 404 -18.37 -6.41 41.67
C ASP A 404 -19.36 -6.14 42.83
N LEU A 405 -20.35 -7.04 42.96
CA LEU A 405 -21.43 -6.94 43.95
C LEU A 405 -20.90 -6.84 45.39
N ASN A 406 -19.71 -7.39 45.64
CA ASN A 406 -19.13 -7.51 46.96
C ASN A 406 -18.03 -6.45 47.26
N ASN A 407 -17.60 -5.70 46.24
CA ASN A 407 -16.60 -4.63 46.26
C ASN A 407 -15.24 -5.12 46.78
N ASP A 408 -14.77 -6.28 46.29
CA ASP A 408 -13.44 -6.83 46.61
C ASP A 408 -12.42 -6.81 45.48
N ASP A 409 -12.73 -6.10 44.38
CA ASP A 409 -11.90 -5.95 43.17
C ASP A 409 -11.59 -7.31 42.51
N ASP A 410 -12.48 -8.30 42.67
CA ASP A 410 -12.38 -9.66 42.08
C ASP A 410 -13.72 -10.08 41.47
N PHE A 411 -14.04 -9.46 40.33
CA PHE A 411 -15.24 -9.70 39.51
C PHE A 411 -15.44 -11.18 39.17
N THR A 412 -14.35 -11.95 39.06
CA THR A 412 -14.40 -13.38 38.69
C THR A 412 -15.09 -14.28 39.71
N ASN A 413 -15.42 -13.76 40.90
CA ASN A 413 -16.03 -14.51 41.99
C ASN A 413 -17.51 -14.16 42.27
N ASP A 414 -18.00 -13.09 41.64
CA ASP A 414 -19.41 -12.71 41.64
C ASP A 414 -20.11 -13.47 40.50
N ASP A 415 -20.79 -14.56 40.90
CA ASP A 415 -21.43 -15.57 40.05
C ASP A 415 -22.73 -15.96 40.76
N THR A 416 -23.83 -15.29 40.39
CA THR A 416 -25.10 -15.29 41.12
C THR A 416 -25.82 -16.64 41.05
N ASP A 417 -25.82 -17.29 39.88
CA ASP A 417 -26.44 -18.58 39.65
C ASP A 417 -25.53 -19.80 39.98
N ALA A 418 -24.22 -19.54 40.14
CA ALA A 418 -23.15 -20.51 40.38
C ALA A 418 -22.88 -21.47 39.20
N ASP A 419 -23.01 -21.01 37.95
CA ASP A 419 -22.78 -21.79 36.73
C ASP A 419 -21.32 -21.80 36.24
N MET A 420 -20.46 -20.99 36.87
CA MET A 420 -19.04 -20.73 36.56
C MET A 420 -18.78 -19.63 35.52
N THR A 421 -19.80 -18.88 35.12
CA THR A 421 -19.69 -17.63 34.37
C THR A 421 -19.87 -16.49 35.38
N PRO A 422 -18.87 -15.62 35.56
CA PRO A 422 -19.05 -14.42 36.37
C PRO A 422 -20.15 -13.53 35.78
N ASN A 423 -20.83 -12.76 36.64
CA ASN A 423 -21.94 -11.89 36.26
C ASN A 423 -21.61 -10.99 35.06
N TYR A 424 -20.45 -10.31 35.07
CA TYR A 424 -20.02 -9.43 33.97
C TYR A 424 -19.79 -10.11 32.61
N LEU A 425 -19.89 -11.44 32.55
CA LEU A 425 -19.80 -12.23 31.32
C LEU A 425 -21.08 -13.04 31.06
N ASP A 426 -22.16 -12.78 31.82
CA ASP A 426 -23.40 -13.59 31.84
C ASP A 426 -24.69 -12.77 31.70
N SER A 427 -25.18 -12.72 30.46
CA SER A 427 -26.42 -12.02 30.10
C SER A 427 -27.73 -12.48 30.79
N ASP A 428 -27.71 -13.54 31.61
CA ASP A 428 -28.84 -14.10 32.38
C ASP A 428 -28.37 -14.50 33.80
N ASP A 429 -27.85 -13.51 34.54
CA ASP A 429 -27.20 -13.56 35.86
C ASP A 429 -27.74 -14.57 36.89
N ASP A 430 -29.04 -14.83 36.91
CA ASP A 430 -29.71 -15.70 37.90
C ASP A 430 -30.28 -17.01 37.31
N GLU A 431 -30.06 -17.25 36.02
CA GLU A 431 -30.53 -18.38 35.21
C GLU A 431 -32.07 -18.60 35.28
N ASP A 432 -32.88 -17.56 35.50
CA ASP A 432 -34.35 -17.66 35.49
C ASP A 432 -34.92 -17.93 34.08
N GLY A 433 -34.13 -17.61 33.05
CA GLY A 433 -34.45 -17.73 31.64
C GLY A 433 -35.00 -16.46 30.99
N THR A 434 -34.88 -15.33 31.68
CA THR A 434 -35.17 -13.97 31.22
C THR A 434 -33.86 -13.17 31.29
N PRO A 435 -33.24 -12.82 30.16
CA PRO A 435 -31.97 -12.09 30.19
C PRO A 435 -32.04 -10.82 31.04
N THR A 436 -30.98 -10.47 31.76
CA THR A 436 -30.89 -9.29 32.64
C THR A 436 -31.41 -8.02 31.98
N LEU A 437 -31.06 -7.82 30.70
CA LEU A 437 -31.52 -6.71 29.86
C LEU A 437 -33.06 -6.56 29.78
N ASP A 438 -33.79 -7.68 29.85
CA ASP A 438 -35.26 -7.73 29.80
C ASP A 438 -35.93 -7.62 31.20
N GLU A 439 -35.13 -7.54 32.28
CA GLU A 439 -35.59 -7.49 33.68
C GLU A 439 -35.62 -6.08 34.27
N ASN A 440 -35.14 -5.09 33.52
CA ASN A 440 -35.01 -3.69 33.95
C ASN A 440 -33.98 -3.51 35.08
N ALA A 441 -32.78 -4.09 34.91
CA ALA A 441 -31.63 -3.82 35.77
C ALA A 441 -31.23 -2.33 35.76
N ASP A 442 -31.31 -1.66 34.61
CA ASP A 442 -31.14 -0.20 34.51
C ASP A 442 -32.34 0.48 33.80
N PRO A 443 -33.36 0.93 34.56
CA PRO A 443 -34.51 1.65 33.99
C PRO A 443 -34.19 3.00 33.37
N ASN A 444 -33.03 3.60 33.69
CA ASN A 444 -32.70 4.97 33.31
C ASN A 444 -31.69 5.05 32.16
N GLY A 445 -30.97 3.97 31.88
CA GLY A 445 -30.05 3.81 30.77
C GLY A 445 -28.72 4.52 30.98
N ASP A 446 -28.22 4.58 32.21
CA ASP A 446 -26.90 5.11 32.56
C ASP A 446 -25.88 4.04 32.99
N GLY A 447 -26.22 2.75 32.83
CA GLY A 447 -25.40 1.58 33.13
C GLY A 447 -25.33 1.23 34.62
N ASN A 448 -25.86 2.10 35.49
CA ASN A 448 -25.80 1.92 36.93
C ASN A 448 -27.09 1.26 37.45
N PRO A 449 -27.00 0.10 38.13
CA PRO A 449 -28.18 -0.62 38.61
C PRO A 449 -28.79 -0.05 39.90
N ASP A 450 -28.39 1.15 40.36
CA ASP A 450 -28.91 1.82 41.57
C ASP A 450 -30.45 2.00 41.56
N ASP A 451 -31.07 2.03 40.37
CA ASP A 451 -32.52 2.11 40.20
C ASP A 451 -33.18 0.85 39.63
N ALA A 452 -32.48 -0.28 39.67
CA ALA A 452 -32.99 -1.61 39.32
C ALA A 452 -34.34 -1.93 39.98
N VAL A 453 -35.19 -2.66 39.27
CA VAL A 453 -36.50 -3.05 39.76
C VAL A 453 -36.36 -4.19 40.78
N ASP A 454 -37.01 -4.05 41.94
CA ASP A 454 -37.21 -5.12 42.94
C ASP A 454 -38.73 -5.29 43.11
N THR A 455 -39.30 -6.26 42.40
CA THR A 455 -40.73 -6.50 42.27
C THR A 455 -41.34 -7.00 43.59
N ASP A 456 -40.58 -7.77 44.35
CA ASP A 456 -41.07 -8.50 45.53
C ASP A 456 -40.75 -7.79 46.87
N ASN A 457 -39.84 -6.81 46.82
CA ASN A 457 -39.35 -5.93 47.88
C ASN A 457 -38.59 -6.67 48.99
N ASP A 458 -37.83 -7.70 48.64
CA ASP A 458 -36.95 -8.41 49.57
C ASP A 458 -35.54 -7.83 49.70
N GLY A 459 -35.16 -6.94 48.78
CA GLY A 459 -33.88 -6.24 48.74
C GLY A 459 -32.89 -6.79 47.72
N THR A 460 -33.25 -7.83 46.97
CA THR A 460 -32.53 -8.32 45.79
C THR A 460 -33.23 -7.76 44.54
N PRO A 461 -32.50 -7.13 43.61
CA PRO A 461 -33.07 -6.74 42.31
C PRO A 461 -33.58 -7.95 41.53
N ASP A 462 -34.55 -7.73 40.64
CA ASP A 462 -35.16 -8.78 39.82
C ASP A 462 -34.11 -9.54 39.00
N TYR A 463 -33.08 -8.87 38.45
CA TYR A 463 -32.00 -9.50 37.67
C TYR A 463 -31.04 -10.41 38.46
N LEU A 464 -31.21 -10.49 39.77
CA LEU A 464 -30.43 -11.35 40.67
C LEU A 464 -31.35 -12.28 41.51
N ASP A 465 -32.64 -12.44 41.14
CA ASP A 465 -33.69 -13.11 41.93
C ASP A 465 -34.61 -14.09 41.14
N ALA A 466 -34.13 -15.32 40.98
CA ALA A 466 -34.74 -16.42 40.18
C ALA A 466 -36.06 -17.09 40.68
#